data_AF-A0A6H0B8V1-F1
#
_entry.id   AF-A0A6H0B8V1-F1
#
_cell.length_a   1.000
_cell.length_b   1.000
_cell.length_c   1.000
_cell.angle_alpha   90.00
_cell.angle_beta   90.00
_cell.angle_gamma   90.00
#
_symmetry.space_group_name_H-M   'P 1'
#
loop_
_entity.id
_entity.type
_entity.pdbx_description
1 polymer ?
#
loop_
_entity_poly.entity_id
_entity_poly.type
_entity_poly.pdbx_seq_one_letter_code
_entity_poly.pdbx_strand_id
1 'polypeptide(L)'
;MLVYFKAASYNLNMKHMSIDILAIYNKNLKNKMYILKNIPINNIYTNIHEISTISLIKKNLRGQMGIYSIVNNFDLKMYIGSSMYLSKRILQHINNNSSNVNLQNAFNKYKLENFTLYILEFLPLDNNLTNIDYNVELTRMEQKYLDLFDNKYNIKPIAGRPRVKVQHTKDTKSTVKPKNP
;
A
#
# COMPACT_ATOMS: atom_id res chain seq x y z
N MET A 1 -3.87 18.57 -14.91
CA MET A 1 -2.83 19.18 -14.05
C MET A 1 -1.81 18.09 -13.72
N LEU A 2 -0.68 18.06 -14.44
CA LEU A 2 0.35 17.04 -14.30
C LEU A 2 1.05 17.18 -12.95
N VAL A 3 1.04 16.11 -12.14
CA VAL A 3 1.90 15.99 -10.97
C VAL A 3 3.33 15.81 -11.48
N TYR A 4 4.09 16.91 -11.53
CA TYR A 4 5.54 16.88 -11.70
C TYR A 4 6.14 16.22 -10.47
N PHE A 5 6.53 14.94 -10.61
CA PHE A 5 7.24 14.21 -9.57
C PHE A 5 8.56 14.93 -9.26
N LYS A 6 8.83 15.11 -7.96
CA LYS A 6 10.06 15.66 -7.39
C LYS A 6 11.24 14.73 -7.74
N ALA A 7 11.80 14.90 -8.94
CA ALA A 7 12.85 14.08 -9.53
C ALA A 7 14.24 14.25 -8.87
N ALA A 8 14.38 15.15 -7.90
CA ALA A 8 15.67 15.50 -7.31
C ALA A 8 16.25 14.37 -6.42
N SER A 9 15.43 13.69 -5.61
CA SER A 9 15.92 12.63 -4.70
C SER A 9 16.09 11.26 -5.37
N TYR A 10 15.45 11.06 -6.53
CA TYR A 10 15.56 9.85 -7.36
C TYR A 10 16.96 9.68 -7.97
N ASN A 11 17.68 10.77 -8.20
CA ASN A 11 18.94 10.77 -8.96
C ASN A 11 20.17 10.32 -8.16
N LEU A 12 20.18 10.40 -6.82
CA LEU A 12 21.39 10.11 -6.05
C LEU A 12 21.72 8.61 -5.93
N ASN A 13 20.72 7.73 -5.83
CA ASN A 13 20.94 6.29 -5.63
C ASN A 13 21.16 5.50 -6.94
N MET A 14 20.95 6.12 -8.10
CA MET A 14 20.98 5.46 -9.42
C MET A 14 22.34 5.59 -10.14
N LYS A 15 23.25 6.42 -9.62
CA LYS A 15 24.56 6.72 -10.26
C LYS A 15 25.54 5.54 -10.33
N HIS A 16 25.30 4.46 -9.59
CA HIS A 16 26.20 3.29 -9.52
C HIS A 16 25.62 2.00 -10.10
N MET A 17 24.44 2.04 -10.72
CA MET A 17 23.83 0.86 -11.35
C MET A 17 24.33 0.70 -12.79
N SER A 18 24.57 -0.55 -13.23
CA SER A 18 24.88 -0.81 -14.63
C SER A 18 23.67 -0.43 -15.52
N ILE A 19 23.97 -0.07 -16.77
CA ILE A 19 22.98 0.41 -17.75
C ILE A 19 21.83 -0.61 -17.94
N ASP A 20 22.14 -1.90 -17.93
CA ASP A 20 21.15 -2.97 -18.10
C ASP A 20 20.16 -3.05 -16.93
N ILE A 21 20.67 -2.97 -15.69
CA ILE A 21 19.82 -2.98 -14.49
C ILE A 21 18.94 -1.71 -14.46
N LEU A 22 19.48 -0.58 -14.89
CA LEU A 22 18.75 0.69 -14.97
C LEU A 22 17.60 0.62 -15.98
N ALA A 23 17.83 0.00 -17.14
CA ALA A 23 16.81 -0.22 -18.16
C ALA A 23 15.68 -1.13 -17.65
N ILE A 24 16.02 -2.23 -16.96
CA ILE A 24 15.05 -3.14 -16.36
C ILE A 24 14.21 -2.43 -15.29
N TYR A 25 14.85 -1.66 -14.40
CA TYR A 25 14.17 -0.89 -13.37
C TYR A 25 13.17 0.11 -13.96
N ASN A 26 13.59 0.88 -14.97
CA ASN A 26 12.75 1.86 -15.65
C ASN A 26 11.58 1.20 -16.39
N LYS A 27 11.79 0.03 -17.02
CA LYS A 27 10.73 -0.76 -17.65
C LYS A 27 9.69 -1.21 -16.62
N ASN A 28 10.12 -1.70 -15.47
CA ASN A 28 9.24 -2.12 -14.39
C ASN A 28 8.44 -0.97 -13.78
N LEU A 29 9.06 0.21 -13.61
CA LEU A 29 8.35 1.42 -13.18
C LEU A 29 7.29 1.86 -14.21
N LYS A 30 7.65 1.90 -15.50
CA LYS A 30 6.70 2.24 -16.58
C LYS A 30 5.50 1.29 -16.59
N ASN A 31 5.72 -0.01 -16.45
CA ASN A 31 4.64 -1.00 -16.39
C ASN A 31 3.72 -0.78 -15.19
N LYS A 32 4.26 -0.52 -13.99
CA LYS A 32 3.44 -0.20 -12.79
C LYS A 32 2.60 1.06 -13.00
N MET A 33 3.20 2.12 -13.54
CA MET A 33 2.48 3.36 -13.86
C MET A 33 1.41 3.12 -14.92
N TYR A 34 1.67 2.27 -15.92
CA TYR A 34 0.69 1.89 -16.93
C TYR A 34 -0.50 1.16 -16.30
N ILE A 35 -0.26 0.16 -15.44
CA ILE A 35 -1.33 -0.56 -14.74
C ILE A 35 -2.17 0.42 -13.90
N LEU A 36 -1.54 1.28 -13.10
CA LEU A 36 -2.26 2.27 -12.28
C LEU A 36 -3.08 3.27 -13.13
N LYS A 37 -2.62 3.61 -14.34
CA LYS A 37 -3.35 4.48 -15.26
C LYS A 37 -4.55 3.80 -15.92
N ASN A 38 -4.53 2.47 -16.07
CA ASN A 38 -5.59 1.71 -16.75
C ASN A 38 -6.60 1.09 -15.77
N ILE A 39 -6.36 1.18 -14.46
CA ILE A 39 -7.39 0.91 -13.46
C ILE A 39 -8.28 2.16 -13.39
N PRO A 40 -9.61 2.04 -13.45
CA PRO A 40 -10.50 3.16 -13.20
C PRO A 40 -10.34 3.62 -11.75
N ILE A 41 -9.54 4.66 -11.53
CA ILE A 41 -9.29 5.19 -10.19
C ILE A 41 -10.47 6.07 -9.79
N ASN A 42 -11.10 5.72 -8.67
CA ASN A 42 -12.27 6.45 -8.17
C ASN A 42 -11.86 7.79 -7.53
N ASN A 43 -10.82 7.79 -6.70
CA ASN A 43 -10.29 8.99 -6.07
C ASN A 43 -8.77 8.90 -5.86
N ILE A 44 -8.09 10.05 -5.91
CA ILE A 44 -6.66 10.19 -5.63
C ILE A 44 -6.48 11.30 -4.60
N TYR A 45 -5.69 11.03 -3.56
CA TYR A 45 -5.31 12.02 -2.56
C TYR A 45 -3.79 12.08 -2.44
N THR A 46 -3.23 13.19 -2.90
CA THR A 46 -1.82 13.56 -2.69
C THR A 46 -1.66 14.33 -1.39
N ASN A 47 -0.43 14.49 -0.90
CA ASN A 47 -0.13 15.24 0.32
C ASN A 47 -0.96 14.77 1.54
N ILE A 48 -1.04 13.46 1.75
CA ILE A 48 -1.84 12.85 2.83
C ILE A 48 -1.31 13.14 4.26
N HIS A 49 -0.23 13.93 4.37
CA HIS A 49 0.30 14.49 5.59
C HIS A 49 -0.34 15.83 5.98
N GLU A 50 -0.98 16.52 5.03
CA GLU A 50 -1.63 17.80 5.26
C GLU A 50 -3.00 17.63 5.92
N ILE A 51 -3.32 18.51 6.89
CA ILE A 51 -4.58 18.50 7.63
C ILE A 51 -5.78 18.68 6.68
N SER A 52 -5.65 19.55 5.67
CA SER A 52 -6.67 19.80 4.64
C SER A 52 -7.04 18.51 3.90
N THR A 53 -6.03 17.78 3.41
CA THR A 53 -6.20 16.49 2.72
C THR A 53 -6.80 15.44 3.64
N ILE A 54 -6.32 15.35 4.89
CA ILE A 54 -6.86 14.42 5.89
C ILE A 54 -8.35 14.69 6.13
N SER A 55 -8.74 15.96 6.23
CA SER A 55 -10.13 16.37 6.41
C SER A 55 -10.99 16.01 5.19
N LEU A 56 -10.45 16.19 3.98
CA LEU A 56 -11.10 15.81 2.73
C LEU A 56 -11.29 14.28 2.61
N ILE A 57 -10.27 13.50 2.95
CA ILE A 57 -10.34 12.02 3.00
C ILE A 57 -11.45 11.60 3.98
N LYS A 58 -11.46 12.19 5.18
CA LYS A 58 -12.46 11.88 6.20
C LYS A 58 -13.87 12.19 5.72
N LYS A 59 -14.08 13.34 5.07
CA LYS A 59 -15.39 13.77 4.55
C LYS A 59 -15.85 12.87 3.40
N ASN A 60 -15.03 12.69 2.37
CA ASN A 60 -15.42 12.01 1.13
C ASN A 60 -15.59 10.50 1.31
N LEU A 61 -14.83 9.88 2.21
CA LEU A 61 -14.85 8.43 2.44
C LEU A 61 -15.64 8.02 3.68
N ARG A 62 -16.43 8.93 4.27
CA ARG A 62 -17.30 8.62 5.40
C ARG A 62 -18.41 7.68 4.94
N GLY A 63 -18.55 6.54 5.61
CA GLY A 63 -19.56 5.53 5.27
C GLY A 63 -19.24 4.71 4.02
N GLN A 64 -18.10 4.94 3.38
CA GLN A 64 -17.70 4.21 2.17
C GLN A 64 -16.88 2.97 2.52
N MET A 65 -17.09 1.92 1.74
CA MET A 65 -16.34 0.65 1.81
C MET A 65 -15.68 0.34 0.47
N GLY A 66 -14.61 -0.43 0.48
CA GLY A 66 -13.93 -0.83 -0.75
C GLY A 66 -12.43 -1.06 -0.58
N ILE A 67 -11.71 -0.90 -1.68
CA ILE A 67 -10.29 -1.21 -1.84
C ILE A 67 -9.49 0.08 -2.06
N TYR A 68 -8.35 0.17 -1.39
CA TYR A 68 -7.43 1.29 -1.51
C TYR A 68 -5.99 0.83 -1.68
N SER A 69 -5.16 1.73 -2.20
CA SER A 69 -3.71 1.58 -2.26
C SER A 69 -3.00 2.82 -1.72
N ILE A 70 -1.95 2.62 -0.92
CA ILE A 70 -1.04 3.67 -0.46
C ILE A 70 0.30 3.44 -1.15
N VAL A 71 0.66 4.33 -2.06
CA VAL A 71 1.82 4.17 -2.95
C VAL A 71 2.93 5.11 -2.51
N ASN A 72 4.15 4.58 -2.38
CA ASN A 72 5.35 5.38 -2.21
C ASN A 72 5.74 6.04 -3.54
N ASN A 73 5.86 7.35 -3.54
CA ASN A 73 6.17 8.16 -4.71
C ASN A 73 7.64 8.04 -5.16
N PHE A 74 8.49 7.30 -4.44
CA PHE A 74 9.90 7.06 -4.79
C PHE A 74 10.21 5.72 -5.49
N ASP A 75 9.52 4.64 -5.17
CA ASP A 75 9.81 3.31 -5.72
C ASP A 75 8.56 2.61 -6.25
N LEU A 76 7.42 3.32 -6.18
CA LEU A 76 6.09 2.83 -6.50
C LEU A 76 5.73 1.54 -5.76
N LYS A 77 6.41 1.25 -4.65
CA LYS A 77 6.02 0.18 -3.74
C LYS A 77 4.75 0.61 -3.04
N MET A 78 3.81 -0.32 -2.92
CA MET A 78 2.46 0.01 -2.48
C MET A 78 1.94 -0.90 -1.39
N TYR A 79 1.01 -0.41 -0.59
CA TYR A 79 0.21 -1.21 0.31
C TYR A 79 -1.21 -1.25 -0.23
N ILE A 80 -1.78 -2.44 -0.35
CA ILE A 80 -3.17 -2.65 -0.79
C ILE A 80 -3.96 -3.10 0.43
N GLY A 81 -5.16 -2.57 0.61
CA GLY A 81 -6.05 -3.02 1.67
C GLY A 81 -7.51 -2.83 1.33
N SER A 82 -8.35 -3.57 2.02
CA SER A 82 -9.79 -3.42 2.01
C SER A 82 -10.32 -2.89 3.35
N SER A 83 -11.53 -2.31 3.35
CA SER A 83 -12.23 -1.94 4.58
C SER A 83 -13.72 -1.72 4.33
N MET A 84 -14.55 -2.12 5.30
CA MET A 84 -15.96 -1.67 5.41
C MET A 84 -16.08 -0.18 5.78
N TYR A 85 -15.02 0.41 6.32
CA TYR A 85 -14.97 1.81 6.73
C TYR A 85 -13.66 2.44 6.26
N LEU A 86 -13.62 2.90 5.01
CA LEU A 86 -12.40 3.41 4.36
C LEU A 86 -11.78 4.56 5.14
N SER A 87 -12.56 5.61 5.45
CA SER A 87 -12.07 6.77 6.19
C SER A 87 -11.39 6.38 7.51
N LYS A 88 -12.03 5.51 8.31
CA LYS A 88 -11.47 5.02 9.59
C LYS A 88 -10.15 4.27 9.38
N ARG A 89 -10.12 3.34 8.42
CA ARG A 89 -8.94 2.49 8.17
C ARG A 89 -7.74 3.27 7.65
N ILE A 90 -7.97 4.24 6.76
CA ILE A 90 -6.93 5.10 6.22
C ILE A 90 -6.33 5.97 7.33
N LEU A 91 -7.17 6.60 8.16
CA LEU A 91 -6.71 7.41 9.29
C LEU A 91 -5.93 6.60 10.32
N GLN A 92 -6.33 5.34 10.54
CA GLN A 92 -5.57 4.40 11.36
C GLN A 92 -4.14 4.18 10.83
N HIS A 93 -3.97 4.02 9.52
CA HIS A 93 -2.63 3.94 8.93
C HIS A 93 -1.83 5.24 9.08
N ILE A 94 -2.45 6.39 8.81
CA ILE A 94 -1.80 7.71 8.90
C ILE A 94 -1.33 7.98 10.34
N ASN A 95 -2.15 7.63 11.34
CA ASN A 95 -1.88 7.87 12.76
C ASN A 95 -1.10 6.74 13.44
N ASN A 96 -0.57 5.78 12.68
CA ASN A 96 0.12 4.58 13.20
C ASN A 96 -0.69 3.79 14.25
N ASN A 97 -2.00 3.70 14.08
CA ASN A 97 -2.89 2.96 14.96
C ASN A 97 -3.37 1.68 14.28
N SER A 98 -2.88 0.51 14.71
CA SER A 98 -3.23 -0.80 14.13
C SER A 98 -2.96 -0.88 12.61
N SER A 99 -1.70 -0.70 12.26
CA SER A 99 -1.24 -0.59 10.87
C SER A 99 -0.32 -1.75 10.46
N ASN A 100 -0.07 -1.86 9.17
CA ASN A 100 0.93 -2.79 8.65
C ASN A 100 2.34 -2.27 8.99
N VAL A 101 3.14 -3.08 9.69
CA VAL A 101 4.49 -2.70 10.15
C VAL A 101 5.41 -2.27 9.00
N ASN A 102 5.35 -2.92 7.84
CA ASN A 102 6.20 -2.55 6.70
C ASN A 102 5.78 -1.20 6.10
N LEU A 103 4.49 -0.93 6.02
CA LEU A 103 3.98 0.38 5.61
C LEU A 103 4.42 1.47 6.59
N GLN A 104 4.36 1.22 7.90
CA GLN A 104 4.80 2.19 8.91
C GLN A 104 6.31 2.43 8.87
N ASN A 105 7.11 1.37 8.69
CA ASN A 105 8.54 1.51 8.47
C ASN A 105 8.84 2.35 7.22
N ALA A 106 8.05 2.18 6.17
CA ALA A 106 8.16 2.99 4.97
C ALA A 106 7.77 4.47 5.22
N PHE A 107 6.70 4.73 5.98
CA PHE A 107 6.35 6.10 6.39
C PHE A 107 7.47 6.75 7.21
N ASN A 108 8.10 6.02 8.13
CA ASN A 108 9.22 6.54 8.93
C ASN A 108 10.43 6.89 8.05
N LYS A 109 10.74 6.01 7.08
CA LYS A 109 11.88 6.15 6.16
C LYS A 109 11.68 7.27 5.14
N TYR A 110 10.53 7.29 4.47
CA TYR A 110 10.30 8.16 3.30
C TYR A 110 9.47 9.39 3.62
N LYS A 111 8.90 9.50 4.84
CA LYS A 111 7.95 10.54 5.26
C LYS A 111 6.62 10.48 4.52
N LEU A 112 5.55 10.78 5.23
CA LEU A 112 4.17 10.63 4.75
C LEU A 112 3.86 11.52 3.54
N GLU A 113 4.57 12.65 3.39
CA GLU A 113 4.48 13.54 2.22
C GLU A 113 4.81 12.86 0.88
N ASN A 114 5.60 11.79 0.92
CA ASN A 114 6.01 11.05 -0.28
C ASN A 114 5.09 9.84 -0.55
N PHE A 115 3.86 9.87 -0.03
CA PHE A 115 2.86 8.84 -0.30
C PHE A 115 1.60 9.45 -0.93
N THR A 116 0.97 8.66 -1.79
CA THR A 116 -0.31 9.00 -2.41
C THR A 116 -1.30 7.87 -2.17
N LEU A 117 -2.51 8.26 -1.77
CA LEU A 117 -3.62 7.35 -1.55
C LEU A 117 -4.47 7.28 -2.82
N TYR A 118 -4.76 6.06 -3.25
CA TYR A 118 -5.63 5.74 -4.36
C TYR A 118 -6.82 4.94 -3.84
N ILE A 119 -8.04 5.34 -4.20
CA ILE A 119 -9.23 4.51 -4.01
C ILE A 119 -9.44 3.74 -5.31
N LEU A 120 -9.22 2.43 -5.24
CA LEU A 120 -9.17 1.55 -6.40
C LEU A 120 -10.58 1.12 -6.82
N GLU A 121 -11.40 0.70 -5.87
CA GLU A 121 -12.75 0.19 -6.14
C GLU A 121 -13.64 0.41 -4.92
N PHE A 122 -14.85 0.94 -5.11
CA PHE A 122 -15.86 0.99 -4.05
C PHE A 122 -16.70 -0.28 -4.09
N LEU A 123 -17.07 -0.79 -2.92
CA LEU A 123 -18.10 -1.82 -2.79
C LEU A 123 -19.41 -1.10 -2.38
N PRO A 124 -20.44 -1.06 -3.23
CA PRO A 124 -21.69 -0.39 -2.88
C PRO A 124 -22.40 -1.12 -1.74
N LEU A 125 -23.21 -0.36 -0.98
CA LEU A 125 -24.10 -0.94 0.02
C LEU A 125 -25.26 -1.67 -0.67
N ASP A 126 -25.43 -2.93 -0.33
CA ASP A 126 -26.56 -3.80 -0.59
C ASP A 126 -27.20 -4.26 0.74
N ASN A 127 -28.46 -3.89 0.96
CA ASN A 127 -29.18 -4.22 2.20
C ASN A 127 -29.49 -5.71 2.36
N ASN A 128 -29.28 -6.52 1.30
CA ASN A 128 -29.44 -7.97 1.37
C ASN A 128 -28.18 -8.68 1.88
N LEU A 129 -27.05 -7.97 1.98
CA LEU A 129 -25.78 -8.54 2.43
C LEU A 129 -25.57 -8.33 3.92
N THR A 130 -25.10 -9.37 4.59
CA THR A 130 -24.65 -9.28 5.98
C THR A 130 -23.21 -8.73 6.04
N ASN A 131 -22.76 -8.32 7.23
CA ASN A 131 -21.37 -7.95 7.44
C ASN A 131 -20.39 -9.08 7.05
N ILE A 132 -20.78 -10.35 7.18
CA ILE A 132 -19.94 -11.47 6.78
C ILE A 132 -19.77 -11.48 5.26
N ASP A 133 -20.85 -11.30 4.51
CA ASP A 133 -20.84 -11.28 3.05
C ASP A 133 -19.99 -10.13 2.52
N TYR A 134 -20.09 -8.93 3.11
CA TYR A 134 -19.21 -7.81 2.78
C TYR A 134 -17.74 -8.13 3.01
N ASN A 135 -17.40 -8.80 4.12
CA ASN A 135 -16.01 -9.15 4.39
C ASN A 135 -15.48 -10.19 3.39
N VAL A 136 -16.31 -11.13 2.96
CA VAL A 136 -15.97 -12.11 1.91
C VAL A 136 -15.70 -11.37 0.59
N GLU A 137 -16.58 -10.46 0.20
CA GLU A 137 -16.46 -9.72 -1.05
C GLU A 137 -15.26 -8.78 -1.05
N LEU A 138 -15.06 -8.03 0.04
CA LEU A 138 -13.87 -7.20 0.23
C LEU A 138 -12.57 -8.02 0.16
N THR A 139 -12.56 -9.22 0.73
CA THR A 139 -11.40 -10.13 0.66
C THR A 139 -11.12 -10.57 -0.77
N ARG A 140 -12.17 -10.93 -1.53
CA ARG A 140 -12.07 -11.32 -2.94
C ARG A 140 -11.54 -10.18 -3.81
N MET A 141 -12.09 -8.99 -3.63
CA MET A 141 -11.64 -7.77 -4.32
C MET A 141 -10.21 -7.39 -3.94
N GLU A 142 -9.83 -7.49 -2.66
CA GLU A 142 -8.45 -7.24 -2.22
C GLU A 142 -7.48 -8.21 -2.90
N GLN A 143 -7.83 -9.51 -2.99
CA GLN A 143 -6.99 -10.51 -3.65
C GLN A 143 -6.75 -10.17 -5.12
N LYS A 144 -7.79 -9.80 -5.87
CA LYS A 144 -7.69 -9.33 -7.26
C LYS A 144 -6.62 -8.25 -7.41
N TYR A 145 -6.56 -7.27 -6.49
CA TYR A 145 -5.55 -6.22 -6.55
C TYR A 145 -4.19 -6.67 -6.01
N LEU A 146 -4.13 -7.54 -5.00
CA LEU A 146 -2.85 -8.12 -4.55
C LEU A 146 -2.15 -8.88 -5.68
N ASP A 147 -2.90 -9.62 -6.50
CA ASP A 147 -2.34 -10.43 -7.59
C ASP A 147 -1.81 -9.59 -8.77
N LEU A 148 -2.28 -8.34 -8.92
CA LEU A 148 -1.86 -7.45 -10.01
C LEU A 148 -0.49 -6.79 -9.81
N PHE A 149 0.05 -6.76 -8.59
CA PHE A 149 1.26 -5.98 -8.29
C PHE A 149 2.28 -6.78 -7.48
N ASP A 150 3.50 -6.99 -7.96
CA ASP A 150 4.48 -7.77 -7.18
C ASP A 150 5.16 -6.98 -6.04
N ASN A 151 5.45 -5.69 -6.26
CA ASN A 151 6.20 -4.88 -5.29
C ASN A 151 5.28 -4.23 -4.25
N LYS A 152 5.00 -4.95 -3.16
CA LYS A 152 4.06 -4.52 -2.12
C LYS A 152 4.65 -4.50 -0.71
N TYR A 153 4.08 -3.68 0.17
CA TYR A 153 4.32 -3.71 1.62
C TYR A 153 3.52 -4.82 2.33
N ASN A 154 2.46 -5.33 1.69
CA ASN A 154 1.73 -6.51 2.13
C ASN A 154 2.67 -7.71 2.25
N ILE A 155 2.78 -8.28 3.45
CA ILE A 155 3.61 -9.47 3.69
C ILE A 155 2.89 -10.72 3.21
N LYS A 156 1.55 -10.72 3.31
CA LYS A 156 0.73 -11.88 2.99
C LYS A 156 0.36 -11.84 1.51
N PRO A 157 0.58 -12.92 0.77
CA PRO A 157 0.10 -13.03 -0.59
C PRO A 157 -1.42 -13.23 -0.65
N ILE A 158 -2.03 -13.75 0.42
CA ILE A 158 -3.45 -14.06 0.48
C ILE A 158 -4.17 -13.10 1.43
N ALA A 159 -5.24 -12.44 0.94
CA ALA A 159 -6.10 -11.54 1.70
C ALA A 159 -6.89 -12.27 2.81
N GLY A 160 -7.39 -11.53 3.80
CA GLY A 160 -8.28 -12.05 4.86
C GLY A 160 -7.66 -13.03 5.87
N ARG A 161 -6.50 -13.63 5.60
CA ARG A 161 -5.87 -14.58 6.52
C ARG A 161 -5.34 -13.85 7.76
N PRO A 162 -5.70 -14.24 9.00
CA PRO A 162 -5.04 -13.75 10.21
C PRO A 162 -3.56 -14.18 10.24
N ARG A 163 -2.73 -13.56 11.09
CA ARG A 163 -1.35 -14.05 11.25
C ARG A 163 -1.49 -15.39 11.97
N VAL A 164 -1.33 -16.50 11.25
CA VAL A 164 -1.03 -17.76 11.92
C VAL A 164 0.25 -17.49 12.71
N LYS A 165 0.22 -17.63 14.04
CA LYS A 165 1.45 -17.67 14.84
C LYS A 165 2.23 -18.84 14.26
N VAL A 166 3.23 -18.56 13.44
CA VAL A 166 4.22 -19.56 13.08
C VAL A 166 4.87 -19.90 14.42
N GLN A 167 4.51 -21.04 15.01
CA GLN A 167 5.35 -21.64 16.02
C GLN A 167 6.68 -21.82 15.33
N HIS A 168 7.70 -21.09 15.77
CA HIS A 168 9.06 -21.30 15.30
C HIS A 168 9.37 -22.78 15.49
N THR A 169 9.32 -23.58 14.42
CA THR A 169 10.08 -24.82 14.38
C THR A 169 11.53 -24.41 14.54
N LYS A 170 12.26 -25.14 15.39
CA LYS A 170 13.51 -24.72 16.03
C LYS A 170 14.69 -24.49 15.05
N ASP A 171 14.46 -24.58 13.75
CA ASP A 171 15.50 -24.73 12.73
C ASP A 171 16.02 -23.42 12.14
N THR A 172 15.50 -22.24 12.54
CA THR A 172 16.02 -20.94 12.03
C THR A 172 16.92 -20.19 13.01
N LYS A 173 17.30 -20.79 14.16
CA LYS A 173 18.23 -20.17 15.12
C LYS A 173 19.71 -20.53 14.91
N SER A 174 20.05 -21.33 13.90
CA SER A 174 21.43 -21.78 13.66
C SER A 174 22.20 -20.91 12.64
N THR A 175 22.12 -19.58 12.74
CA THR A 175 23.11 -18.68 12.11
C THR A 175 23.24 -17.38 12.93
N VAL A 176 23.36 -17.49 14.24
CA VAL A 176 23.93 -16.41 15.06
C VAL A 176 25.32 -16.86 15.45
N LYS A 177 26.34 -16.27 14.80
CA LYS A 177 27.75 -16.43 15.21
C LYS A 177 27.88 -15.99 16.68
N PRO A 178 28.56 -16.74 17.55
CA PRO A 178 28.76 -16.33 18.93
C PRO A 178 29.60 -15.03 18.95
N LYS A 179 29.16 -14.06 19.77
CA LYS A 179 30.01 -12.95 20.20
C LYS A 179 31.08 -13.54 21.13
N ASN A 180 32.34 -13.35 20.77
CA ASN A 180 33.46 -13.69 21.63
C ASN A 180 33.47 -12.81 22.90
N PRO A 181 34.02 -13.35 24.01
CA PRO A 181 33.99 -12.73 25.34
C PRO A 181 34.74 -11.40 25.43
#